data_AF-A0A811SEQ9-F1
#
_entry.id   AF-A0A811SEQ9-F1
#
_cell.length_a   1.000
_cell.length_b   1.000
_cell.length_c   1.000
_cell.angle_alpha   90.00
_cell.angle_beta   90.00
_cell.angle_gamma   90.00
#
_symmetry.space_group_name_H-M   'P 1'
#
loop_
_entity.id
_entity.type
_entity.pdbx_description
1 polymer ?
#
loop_
_entity_poly.entity_id
_entity_poly.type
_entity_poly.pdbx_seq_one_letter_code
_entity_poly.pdbx_strand_id
1 'polypeptide(L)'
;MQAWFSSGPGPSSSSAASSSQPSLLAEWNSYAAARSAEDAGDGFGIDIEAAVRSANDRVAGTFGVVSKGVKGLPGSFKSTTSSVPSGRSLMYFGLFLASGVFLVFIAFTIFLPVMVIMPQKFAICFTVGCAFIIGSFFALKGPKNQLYHMISKERLPFTVGFIGSMVATIYVSMVLHSYILSVFFSVLQVLSLAYYAISYFPGGSAGMKFLSSSLDCIFPVLIAEFQVNDLAGLHELIKTAKYLATPGKGILASDESTGTIGKRLSSINLENVESNRQALRELLFTAPGVFDYLSGVILFEETLYQTTSDGTPFVDVIRAGGAVPGIKVDKGTVEIAGTNGETTAQGLDSLGARCAKYYEAGARFAKWRAVLKVGPSEPSELAVRQNAEGLARYALICQEFGLVPIVEPEILTDGGHDIKTCAAVTERILAAVYKSLNDHKVLLEGTLLKTNMVTPGSDSPKVGAKVIAEYTVAALRRTVPPAVSGVVFLSGGQSEEEATQNLDAMNKLEVLKPWTLSFSFGRALQQSTLKKWLGKKENVAAAQATFLVRCKANSEAGLGKYTGSGAGDAAASESLYVKGYKY
;
A
#
# COMPACT_ATOMS: atom_id res chain seq x y z
N MET A 1 -57.13 55.71 -54.20
CA MET A 1 -56.06 56.12 -53.26
C MET A 1 -56.46 55.55 -51.92
N GLN A 2 -55.71 54.60 -51.36
CA GLN A 2 -56.22 53.69 -50.31
C GLN A 2 -57.37 52.79 -50.81
N ALA A 3 -57.27 51.49 -50.56
CA ALA A 3 -58.29 50.44 -50.75
C ALA A 3 -57.67 49.13 -50.21
N TRP A 4 -58.30 48.44 -49.24
CA TRP A 4 -59.24 47.32 -49.48
C TRP A 4 -58.60 46.21 -50.33
N PHE A 5 -58.44 44.96 -49.86
CA PHE A 5 -59.46 43.93 -49.60
C PHE A 5 -58.75 42.78 -48.85
N SER A 6 -59.18 42.22 -47.72
CA SER A 6 -60.42 41.44 -47.46
C SER A 6 -60.63 40.25 -48.40
N SER A 7 -60.53 39.01 -47.91
CA SER A 7 -61.54 37.95 -48.10
C SER A 7 -61.04 36.53 -47.73
N GLY A 8 -61.60 35.94 -46.68
CA GLY A 8 -62.15 34.57 -46.81
C GLY A 8 -63.54 34.67 -47.47
N PRO A 9 -64.16 33.57 -47.95
CA PRO A 9 -64.87 32.62 -47.08
C PRO A 9 -64.90 31.13 -47.55
N GLY A 10 -65.42 30.22 -46.70
CA GLY A 10 -65.54 28.73 -46.86
C GLY A 10 -66.60 28.23 -47.88
N PRO A 11 -67.31 27.07 -47.71
CA PRO A 11 -67.44 26.16 -46.54
C PRO A 11 -67.57 24.62 -46.83
N SER A 12 -67.77 23.82 -45.75
CA SER A 12 -68.34 22.44 -45.65
C SER A 12 -67.46 21.25 -46.09
N SER A 13 -67.30 20.14 -45.36
CA SER A 13 -68.26 19.37 -44.55
C SER A 13 -67.56 18.49 -43.49
N SER A 14 -68.31 18.16 -42.45
CA SER A 14 -67.99 17.36 -41.26
C SER A 14 -67.99 15.85 -41.50
N SER A 15 -67.06 15.09 -40.88
CA SER A 15 -67.39 13.86 -40.13
C SER A 15 -66.22 13.28 -39.32
N ALA A 16 -66.49 13.06 -38.03
CA ALA A 16 -66.08 11.97 -37.14
C ALA A 16 -64.58 11.64 -36.87
N ALA A 17 -64.16 12.08 -35.68
CA ALA A 17 -63.28 11.44 -34.69
C ALA A 17 -62.70 10.02 -34.96
N SER A 18 -61.37 9.91 -34.80
CA SER A 18 -60.75 8.79 -34.09
C SER A 18 -59.61 9.31 -33.20
N SER A 19 -59.70 8.97 -31.92
CA SER A 19 -58.80 9.36 -30.84
C SER A 19 -57.58 8.43 -30.78
N SER A 20 -56.37 8.97 -30.95
CA SER A 20 -55.14 8.29 -30.52
C SER A 20 -54.84 8.67 -29.06
N GLN A 21 -54.85 7.66 -28.18
CA GLN A 21 -54.43 7.77 -26.79
C GLN A 21 -52.96 8.23 -26.72
N PRO A 22 -52.60 9.17 -25.83
CA PRO A 22 -51.20 9.54 -25.63
C PRO A 22 -50.43 8.35 -25.03
N SER A 23 -49.24 8.09 -25.57
CA SER A 23 -48.38 7.00 -25.11
C SER A 23 -47.86 7.26 -23.69
N LEU A 24 -47.63 6.19 -22.91
CA LEU A 24 -46.98 6.22 -21.58
C LEU A 24 -45.64 6.98 -21.55
N LEU A 25 -44.98 7.12 -22.70
CA LEU A 25 -43.77 7.93 -22.87
C LEU A 25 -44.03 9.44 -22.75
N ALA A 26 -45.20 9.91 -23.17
CA ALA A 26 -45.58 11.31 -23.05
C ALA A 26 -45.95 11.69 -21.61
N GLU A 27 -46.58 10.79 -20.86
CA GLU A 27 -46.84 10.94 -19.42
C GLU A 27 -45.56 10.80 -18.57
N TRP A 28 -44.63 9.94 -18.98
CA TRP A 28 -43.32 9.81 -18.32
C TRP A 28 -42.46 11.08 -18.49
N ASN A 29 -42.47 11.66 -19.69
CA ASN A 29 -41.71 12.87 -19.97
C ASN A 29 -42.29 14.11 -19.27
N SER A 30 -43.62 14.18 -19.08
CA SER A 30 -44.23 15.27 -18.30
C SER A 30 -43.96 15.13 -16.79
N TYR A 31 -43.91 13.90 -16.26
CA TYR A 31 -43.54 13.64 -14.87
C TYR A 31 -42.05 13.94 -14.58
N ALA A 32 -41.17 13.62 -15.54
CA ALA A 32 -39.74 13.94 -15.44
C ALA A 32 -39.47 15.45 -15.54
N ALA A 33 -40.20 16.18 -16.40
CA ALA A 33 -40.05 17.62 -16.56
C ALA A 33 -40.57 18.41 -15.34
N ALA A 34 -41.60 17.91 -14.65
CA ALA A 34 -42.13 18.54 -13.44
C ALA A 34 -41.16 18.46 -12.24
N ARG A 35 -40.30 17.44 -12.19
CA ARG A 35 -39.34 17.25 -11.08
C ARG A 35 -38.07 18.08 -11.21
N SER A 36 -37.72 18.50 -12.44
CA SER A 36 -36.55 19.33 -12.70
C SER A 36 -36.71 20.80 -12.27
N ALA A 37 -37.91 21.20 -11.84
CA ALA A 37 -38.21 22.57 -11.41
C ALA A 37 -38.21 22.76 -9.87
N GLU A 38 -38.15 21.69 -9.07
CA GLU A 38 -38.23 21.77 -7.60
C GLU A 38 -36.90 21.63 -6.85
N ASP A 39 -35.83 21.10 -7.45
CA ASP A 39 -34.54 20.91 -6.78
C ASP A 39 -33.43 21.84 -7.35
N ALA A 40 -33.58 23.14 -7.09
CA ALA A 40 -32.46 24.09 -7.14
C ALA A 40 -32.25 24.66 -5.73
N GLY A 41 -31.58 23.89 -4.87
CA GLY A 41 -31.29 24.30 -3.50
C GLY A 41 -30.34 23.35 -2.74
N ASP A 42 -29.04 23.66 -2.83
CA ASP A 42 -27.99 23.42 -1.84
C ASP A 42 -27.40 22.00 -1.60
N GLY A 43 -26.07 21.95 -1.53
CA GLY A 43 -25.28 20.99 -0.73
C GLY A 43 -24.94 19.59 -1.28
N PHE A 44 -23.69 19.42 -1.73
CA PHE A 44 -22.88 18.17 -1.72
C PHE A 44 -23.56 16.83 -2.09
N GLY A 45 -23.31 16.29 -3.29
CA GLY A 45 -23.77 14.95 -3.67
C GLY A 45 -22.92 14.28 -4.75
N ILE A 46 -22.44 13.07 -4.46
CA ILE A 46 -21.88 12.12 -5.43
C ILE A 46 -22.98 11.77 -6.43
N ASP A 47 -22.67 11.86 -7.74
CA ASP A 47 -23.61 11.63 -8.83
C ASP A 47 -23.91 10.12 -9.01
N ILE A 48 -24.77 9.60 -8.13
CA ILE A 48 -25.26 8.21 -8.13
C ILE A 48 -26.06 7.91 -9.40
N GLU A 49 -26.66 8.92 -10.02
CA GLU A 49 -27.49 8.74 -11.21
C GLU A 49 -26.65 8.44 -12.46
N ALA A 50 -25.48 9.09 -12.58
CA ALA A 50 -24.49 8.77 -13.61
C ALA A 50 -23.92 7.34 -13.46
N ALA A 51 -23.70 6.88 -12.21
CA ALA A 51 -23.22 5.53 -11.93
C ALA A 51 -24.27 4.45 -12.24
N VAL A 52 -25.56 4.72 -11.96
CA VAL A 52 -26.67 3.81 -12.26
C VAL A 52 -26.94 3.70 -13.77
N ARG A 53 -26.83 4.82 -14.52
CA ARG A 53 -26.94 4.79 -16.00
C ARG A 53 -25.79 3.99 -16.63
N SER A 54 -24.56 4.18 -16.15
CA SER A 54 -23.39 3.42 -16.62
C SER A 54 -23.49 1.91 -16.34
N ALA A 55 -24.07 1.53 -15.19
CA ALA A 55 -24.34 0.13 -14.86
C ALA A 55 -25.43 -0.48 -15.74
N ASN A 56 -26.50 0.28 -16.02
CA ASN A 56 -27.61 -0.18 -16.86
C ASN A 56 -27.17 -0.40 -18.33
N ASP A 57 -26.32 0.48 -18.87
CA ASP A 57 -25.77 0.36 -20.23
C ASP A 57 -24.80 -0.83 -20.36
N ARG A 58 -24.02 -1.14 -19.32
CA ARG A 58 -23.15 -2.34 -19.29
C ARG A 58 -23.97 -3.63 -19.22
N VAL A 59 -25.07 -3.65 -18.49
CA VAL A 59 -25.96 -4.83 -18.37
C VAL A 59 -26.75 -5.06 -19.67
N ALA A 60 -27.26 -4.00 -20.30
CA ALA A 60 -27.95 -4.09 -21.60
C ALA A 60 -27.01 -4.53 -22.73
N GLY A 61 -25.78 -4.01 -22.76
CA GLY A 61 -24.75 -4.41 -23.73
C GLY A 61 -24.34 -5.88 -23.61
N THR A 62 -24.29 -6.41 -22.37
CA THR A 62 -23.96 -7.82 -22.11
C THR A 62 -25.11 -8.76 -22.53
N PHE A 63 -26.37 -8.35 -22.33
CA PHE A 63 -27.55 -9.11 -22.80
C PHE A 63 -27.66 -9.18 -24.33
N GLY A 64 -27.28 -8.10 -25.04
CA GLY A 64 -27.28 -8.06 -26.50
C GLY A 64 -26.28 -9.02 -27.14
N VAL A 65 -25.14 -9.27 -26.50
CA VAL A 65 -24.10 -10.21 -26.96
C VAL A 65 -24.51 -11.66 -26.71
N VAL A 66 -25.22 -11.94 -25.61
CA VAL A 66 -25.71 -13.29 -25.27
C VAL A 66 -26.90 -13.71 -26.16
N SER A 67 -27.76 -12.77 -26.57
CA SER A 67 -28.87 -13.04 -27.49
C SER A 67 -28.41 -13.51 -28.88
N LYS A 68 -27.28 -13.00 -29.38
CA LYS A 68 -26.71 -13.41 -30.68
C LYS A 68 -26.03 -14.78 -30.63
N GLY A 69 -25.48 -15.19 -29.48
CA GLY A 69 -24.82 -16.49 -29.29
C GLY A 69 -25.76 -17.70 -29.22
N VAL A 70 -27.06 -17.49 -28.99
CA VAL A 70 -28.05 -18.59 -28.81
C VAL A 70 -28.87 -18.87 -30.08
N LYS A 71 -28.70 -18.10 -31.17
CA LYS A 71 -29.40 -18.33 -32.46
C LYS A 71 -28.68 -19.28 -33.44
N GLY A 72 -27.56 -19.88 -33.04
CA GLY A 72 -26.67 -20.64 -33.94
C GLY A 72 -26.56 -22.14 -33.70
N LEU A 73 -27.52 -22.80 -33.04
CA LEU A 73 -27.49 -24.25 -32.79
C LEU A 73 -28.73 -24.94 -33.39
N PRO A 74 -28.58 -25.86 -34.35
CA PRO A 74 -29.69 -26.63 -34.91
C PRO A 74 -29.99 -27.85 -34.03
N GLY A 75 -31.26 -28.01 -33.62
CA GLY A 75 -31.76 -29.31 -33.14
C GLY A 75 -32.62 -29.27 -31.88
N SER A 76 -33.94 -29.33 -32.09
CA SER A 76 -34.94 -30.00 -31.25
C SER A 76 -35.04 -29.68 -29.75
N PHE A 77 -35.91 -28.72 -29.40
CA PHE A 77 -36.67 -28.77 -28.14
C PHE A 77 -38.14 -28.36 -28.41
N LYS A 78 -38.93 -29.33 -28.87
CA LYS A 78 -40.38 -29.35 -28.62
C LYS A 78 -40.61 -30.27 -27.42
N SER A 79 -41.43 -29.81 -26.47
CA SER A 79 -41.70 -30.38 -25.13
C SER A 79 -40.62 -29.96 -24.12
N THR A 80 -40.85 -29.12 -23.11
CA THR A 80 -42.05 -28.90 -22.30
C THR A 80 -42.05 -27.45 -21.80
N THR A 81 -42.89 -26.60 -22.37
CA THR A 81 -43.26 -25.28 -21.82
C THR A 81 -44.47 -25.45 -20.92
N SER A 82 -44.36 -25.13 -19.63
CA SER A 82 -45.50 -24.62 -18.83
C SER A 82 -45.07 -24.10 -17.44
N SER A 83 -44.41 -22.94 -17.42
CA SER A 83 -44.66 -21.85 -16.45
C SER A 83 -43.60 -20.77 -16.66
N VAL A 84 -43.84 -19.87 -17.62
CA VAL A 84 -43.09 -18.61 -17.65
C VAL A 84 -43.47 -17.85 -16.38
N PRO A 85 -42.53 -17.55 -15.46
CA PRO A 85 -42.85 -16.86 -14.22
C PRO A 85 -43.43 -15.47 -14.54
N SER A 86 -44.55 -15.11 -13.91
CA SER A 86 -45.12 -13.77 -14.07
C SER A 86 -44.16 -12.72 -13.49
N GLY A 87 -44.16 -11.49 -14.00
CA GLY A 87 -43.27 -10.42 -13.50
C GLY A 87 -43.42 -10.16 -11.99
N ARG A 88 -44.61 -10.37 -11.42
CA ARG A 88 -44.86 -10.31 -9.97
C ARG A 88 -44.22 -11.48 -9.21
N SER A 89 -44.24 -12.69 -9.77
CA SER A 89 -43.60 -13.88 -9.19
C SER A 89 -42.07 -13.73 -9.15
N LEU A 90 -41.46 -13.13 -10.18
CA LEU A 90 -40.03 -12.84 -10.19
C LEU A 90 -39.63 -11.76 -9.17
N MET A 91 -40.48 -10.74 -8.98
CA MET A 91 -40.28 -9.70 -7.96
C MET A 91 -40.32 -10.27 -6.54
N TYR A 92 -41.32 -11.12 -6.23
CA TYR A 92 -41.38 -11.79 -4.93
C TYR A 92 -40.21 -12.76 -4.73
N PHE A 93 -39.80 -13.51 -5.76
CA PHE A 93 -38.61 -14.35 -5.72
C PHE A 93 -37.36 -13.53 -5.33
N GLY A 94 -37.13 -12.39 -6.00
CA GLY A 94 -35.99 -11.51 -5.69
C GLY A 94 -36.03 -10.96 -4.27
N LEU A 95 -37.20 -10.50 -3.79
CA LEU A 95 -37.35 -9.93 -2.45
C LEU A 95 -37.13 -10.97 -1.34
N PHE A 96 -37.71 -12.17 -1.47
CA PHE A 96 -37.53 -13.25 -0.50
C PHE A 96 -36.10 -13.78 -0.51
N LEU A 97 -35.47 -13.89 -1.68
CA LEU A 97 -34.08 -14.32 -1.80
C LEU A 97 -33.12 -13.31 -1.17
N ALA A 98 -33.29 -12.01 -1.47
CA ALA A 98 -32.47 -10.94 -0.90
C ALA A 98 -32.62 -10.87 0.63
N SER A 99 -33.85 -10.95 1.14
CA SER A 99 -34.12 -10.97 2.58
C SER A 99 -33.50 -12.19 3.27
N GLY A 100 -33.58 -13.37 2.64
CA GLY A 100 -32.98 -14.59 3.16
C GLY A 100 -31.45 -14.54 3.20
N VAL A 101 -30.81 -14.07 2.12
CA VAL A 101 -29.35 -13.88 2.06
C VAL A 101 -28.89 -12.85 3.09
N PHE A 102 -29.63 -11.76 3.26
CA PHE A 102 -29.33 -10.74 4.27
C PHE A 102 -29.39 -11.28 5.70
N LEU A 103 -30.40 -12.09 6.04
CA LEU A 103 -30.50 -12.71 7.36
C LEU A 103 -29.39 -13.73 7.62
N VAL A 104 -29.01 -14.53 6.60
CA VAL A 104 -27.87 -15.44 6.71
C VAL A 104 -26.57 -14.64 6.92
N PHE A 105 -26.38 -13.54 6.20
CA PHE A 105 -25.22 -12.66 6.38
C PHE A 105 -25.13 -12.09 7.80
N ILE A 106 -26.25 -11.59 8.35
CA ILE A 106 -26.30 -11.13 9.75
C ILE A 106 -25.99 -12.27 10.72
N ALA A 107 -26.51 -13.47 10.48
CA ALA A 107 -26.23 -14.62 11.32
C ALA A 107 -24.73 -14.92 11.42
N PHE A 108 -24.01 -14.91 10.28
CA PHE A 108 -22.58 -15.18 10.27
C PHE A 108 -21.71 -14.02 10.78
N THR A 109 -22.10 -12.77 10.52
CA THR A 109 -21.28 -11.61 10.88
C THR A 109 -21.47 -11.16 12.33
N ILE A 110 -22.71 -11.12 12.80
CA ILE A 110 -23.04 -10.57 14.13
C ILE A 110 -23.21 -11.69 15.16
N PHE A 111 -23.89 -12.78 14.80
CA PHE A 111 -24.30 -13.79 15.78
C PHE A 111 -23.36 -14.98 15.91
N LEU A 112 -22.53 -15.29 14.90
CA LEU A 112 -21.51 -16.34 14.99
C LEU A 112 -20.45 -16.05 16.08
N PRO A 113 -19.88 -14.83 16.20
CA PRO A 113 -18.91 -14.52 17.27
C PRO A 113 -19.54 -14.56 18.67
N VAL A 114 -20.83 -14.25 18.78
CA VAL A 114 -21.58 -14.20 20.05
C VAL A 114 -22.25 -15.55 20.39
N MET A 115 -22.09 -16.57 19.54
CA MET A 115 -22.81 -17.84 19.67
C MET A 115 -22.46 -18.61 20.95
N VAL A 116 -21.23 -18.44 21.45
CA VAL A 116 -20.78 -19.06 22.71
C VAL A 116 -21.58 -18.54 23.92
N ILE A 117 -22.09 -17.30 23.84
CA ILE A 117 -22.86 -16.66 24.91
C ILE A 117 -24.36 -16.84 24.70
N MET A 118 -24.85 -16.73 23.46
CA MET A 118 -26.28 -16.82 23.12
C MET A 118 -26.53 -17.59 21.81
N PRO A 119 -26.49 -18.93 21.82
CA PRO A 119 -26.62 -19.76 20.60
C PRO A 119 -27.99 -19.64 19.93
N GLN A 120 -29.03 -19.27 20.69
CA GLN A 120 -30.40 -19.09 20.22
C GLN A 120 -30.51 -17.98 19.15
N LYS A 121 -29.78 -16.87 19.31
CA LYS A 121 -29.87 -15.73 18.38
C LYS A 121 -29.33 -16.09 17.00
N PHE A 122 -28.22 -16.83 16.97
CA PHE A 122 -27.66 -17.36 15.74
C PHE A 122 -28.62 -18.35 15.08
N ALA A 123 -29.09 -19.35 15.82
CA ALA A 123 -29.94 -20.41 15.29
C ALA A 123 -31.25 -19.86 14.69
N ILE A 124 -31.93 -18.95 15.39
CA ILE A 124 -33.18 -18.35 14.89
C ILE A 124 -32.92 -17.52 13.64
N CYS A 125 -31.93 -16.62 13.66
CA CYS A 125 -31.62 -15.76 12.53
C CYS A 125 -31.21 -16.56 11.29
N PHE A 126 -30.36 -17.56 11.49
CA PHE A 126 -29.89 -18.45 10.44
C PHE A 126 -31.01 -19.31 9.84
N THR A 127 -31.82 -19.96 10.69
CA THR A 127 -32.93 -20.81 10.23
C THR A 127 -34.04 -20.01 9.55
N VAL A 128 -34.36 -18.81 10.03
CA VAL A 128 -35.29 -17.90 9.34
C VAL A 128 -34.72 -17.47 7.99
N GLY A 129 -33.44 -17.12 7.91
CA GLY A 129 -32.78 -16.80 6.64
C GLY A 129 -32.90 -17.93 5.61
N CYS A 130 -32.63 -19.17 6.03
CA CYS A 130 -32.79 -20.34 5.16
C CYS A 130 -34.26 -20.60 4.76
N ALA A 131 -35.22 -20.35 5.65
CA ALA A 131 -36.65 -20.46 5.34
C ALA A 131 -37.08 -19.45 4.26
N PHE A 132 -36.58 -18.21 4.32
CA PHE A 132 -36.84 -17.18 3.31
C PHE A 132 -36.23 -17.55 1.95
N ILE A 133 -35.03 -18.15 1.94
CA ILE A 133 -34.41 -18.65 0.71
C ILE A 133 -35.27 -19.73 0.06
N ILE A 134 -35.80 -20.70 0.82
CA ILE A 134 -36.73 -21.70 0.27
C ILE A 134 -38.06 -21.06 -0.15
N GLY A 135 -38.60 -20.14 0.65
CA GLY A 135 -39.80 -19.38 0.34
C GLY A 135 -39.72 -18.64 -1.00
N SER A 136 -38.52 -18.19 -1.39
CA SER A 136 -38.31 -17.58 -2.71
C SER A 136 -38.68 -18.54 -3.85
N PHE A 137 -38.33 -19.82 -3.76
CA PHE A 137 -38.65 -20.82 -4.79
C PHE A 137 -40.15 -21.16 -4.83
N PHE A 138 -40.87 -21.05 -3.71
CA PHE A 138 -42.33 -21.11 -3.69
C PHE A 138 -42.96 -19.98 -4.51
N ALA A 139 -42.38 -18.77 -4.45
CA ALA A 139 -42.83 -17.64 -5.25
C ALA A 139 -42.53 -17.83 -6.75
N LEU A 140 -41.43 -18.50 -7.11
CA LEU A 140 -40.98 -18.70 -8.49
C LEU A 140 -41.78 -19.79 -9.26
N LYS A 141 -42.04 -20.96 -8.65
CA LYS A 141 -42.72 -22.09 -9.30
C LYS A 141 -44.20 -22.23 -8.96
N GLY A 142 -44.64 -21.52 -7.93
CA GLY A 142 -45.97 -21.65 -7.34
C GLY A 142 -46.02 -22.72 -6.25
N PRO A 143 -46.87 -22.57 -5.21
CA PRO A 143 -46.85 -23.45 -4.03
C PRO A 143 -47.12 -24.93 -4.32
N LYS A 144 -48.05 -25.25 -5.22
CA LYS A 144 -48.43 -26.63 -5.55
C LYS A 144 -47.30 -27.39 -6.27
N ASN A 145 -46.64 -26.72 -7.23
CA ASN A 145 -45.54 -27.31 -7.98
C ASN A 145 -44.28 -27.47 -7.12
N GLN A 146 -44.02 -26.50 -6.25
CA GLN A 146 -42.88 -26.54 -5.33
C GLN A 146 -43.02 -27.68 -4.30
N LEU A 147 -44.22 -27.88 -3.73
CA LEU A 147 -44.48 -29.00 -2.82
C LEU A 147 -44.34 -30.35 -3.51
N TYR A 148 -44.89 -30.49 -4.72
CA TYR A 148 -44.76 -31.74 -5.50
C TYR A 148 -43.29 -32.05 -5.82
N HIS A 149 -42.50 -31.01 -6.09
CA HIS A 149 -41.07 -31.13 -6.36
C HIS A 149 -40.27 -31.52 -5.10
N MET A 150 -40.63 -30.99 -3.94
CA MET A 150 -40.00 -31.32 -2.66
C MET A 150 -40.31 -32.74 -2.17
N ILE A 151 -41.45 -33.32 -2.56
CA ILE A 151 -41.92 -34.66 -2.16
C ILE A 151 -41.55 -35.76 -3.19
N SER A 152 -40.93 -35.38 -4.31
CA SER A 152 -40.49 -36.35 -5.33
C SER A 152 -39.49 -37.39 -4.76
N LYS A 153 -39.59 -38.65 -5.20
CA LYS A 153 -38.85 -39.80 -4.63
C LYS A 153 -37.32 -39.61 -4.58
N GLU A 154 -36.77 -38.85 -5.51
CA GLU A 154 -35.33 -38.57 -5.59
C GLU A 154 -34.87 -37.46 -4.62
N ARG A 155 -35.79 -36.58 -4.20
CA ARG A 155 -35.47 -35.37 -3.40
C ARG A 155 -35.97 -35.44 -1.96
N LEU A 156 -36.90 -36.36 -1.70
CA LEU A 156 -37.48 -36.62 -0.39
C LEU A 156 -36.44 -36.76 0.75
N PRO A 157 -35.35 -37.55 0.64
CA PRO A 157 -34.38 -37.66 1.73
C PRO A 157 -33.69 -36.33 2.06
N PHE A 158 -33.50 -35.47 1.05
CA PHE A 158 -32.86 -34.16 1.24
C PHE A 158 -33.83 -33.12 1.80
N THR A 159 -35.09 -33.13 1.36
CA THR A 159 -36.14 -32.28 1.95
C THR A 159 -36.34 -32.63 3.43
N VAL A 160 -36.39 -33.92 3.76
CA VAL A 160 -36.51 -34.40 5.15
C VAL A 160 -35.26 -34.06 5.95
N GLY A 161 -34.06 -34.23 5.38
CA GLY A 161 -32.81 -33.82 6.02
C GLY A 161 -32.71 -32.31 6.27
N PHE A 162 -33.17 -31.49 5.33
CA PHE A 162 -33.19 -30.04 5.46
C PHE A 162 -34.17 -29.58 6.55
N ILE A 163 -35.43 -30.02 6.49
CA ILE A 163 -36.45 -29.65 7.48
C ILE A 163 -36.07 -30.21 8.86
N GLY A 164 -35.56 -31.44 8.90
CA GLY A 164 -35.05 -32.07 10.12
C GLY A 164 -33.89 -31.30 10.73
N SER A 165 -32.93 -30.83 9.93
CA SER A 165 -31.81 -30.01 10.41
C SER A 165 -32.24 -28.61 10.86
N MET A 166 -33.26 -27.99 10.24
CA MET A 166 -33.84 -26.74 10.74
C MET A 166 -34.46 -26.90 12.12
N VAL A 167 -35.30 -27.94 12.30
CA VAL A 167 -35.94 -28.23 13.59
C VAL A 167 -34.91 -28.62 14.63
N ALA A 168 -33.91 -29.43 14.28
CA ALA A 168 -32.83 -29.80 15.18
C ALA A 168 -31.97 -28.60 15.60
N THR A 169 -31.64 -27.69 14.66
CA THR A 169 -30.88 -26.46 14.95
C THR A 169 -31.62 -25.58 15.96
N ILE A 170 -32.94 -25.40 15.81
CA ILE A 170 -33.77 -24.65 16.76
C ILE A 170 -33.90 -25.41 18.10
N TYR A 171 -34.18 -26.71 18.08
CA TYR A 171 -34.37 -27.50 19.29
C TYR A 171 -33.12 -27.55 20.17
N VAL A 172 -31.97 -27.83 19.55
CA VAL A 172 -30.68 -27.90 20.25
C VAL A 172 -30.27 -26.55 20.81
N SER A 173 -30.55 -25.46 20.09
CA SER A 173 -30.21 -24.11 20.56
C SER A 173 -31.16 -23.59 21.64
N MET A 174 -32.45 -23.89 21.56
CA MET A 174 -33.46 -23.41 22.50
C MET A 174 -33.61 -24.28 23.75
N VAL A 175 -33.55 -25.60 23.62
CA VAL A 175 -33.85 -26.55 24.71
C VAL A 175 -32.56 -27.08 25.34
N LEU A 176 -31.60 -27.52 24.53
CA LEU A 176 -30.35 -28.13 25.02
C LEU A 176 -29.24 -27.10 25.26
N HIS A 177 -29.41 -25.85 24.80
CA HIS A 177 -28.43 -24.76 24.92
C HIS A 177 -27.00 -25.14 24.47
N SER A 178 -26.84 -26.15 23.61
CA SER A 178 -25.54 -26.70 23.24
C SER A 178 -25.02 -26.05 21.95
N TYR A 179 -24.01 -25.19 22.08
CA TYR A 179 -23.42 -24.46 20.95
C TYR A 179 -22.75 -25.40 19.93
N ILE A 180 -22.03 -26.44 20.38
CA ILE A 180 -21.33 -27.39 19.50
C ILE A 180 -22.33 -28.08 18.58
N LEU A 181 -23.44 -28.53 19.17
CA LEU A 181 -24.45 -29.28 18.46
C LEU A 181 -25.29 -28.34 17.56
N SER A 182 -25.49 -27.08 17.95
CA SER A 182 -26.09 -26.05 17.08
C SER A 182 -25.23 -25.73 15.85
N VAL A 183 -23.90 -25.64 15.99
CA VAL A 183 -22.99 -25.46 14.85
C VAL A 183 -23.04 -26.67 13.93
N PHE A 184 -23.00 -27.88 14.48
CA PHE A 184 -23.05 -29.12 13.72
C PHE A 184 -24.32 -29.21 12.85
N PHE A 185 -25.50 -28.99 13.43
CA PHE A 185 -26.76 -29.01 12.67
C PHE A 185 -26.87 -27.85 11.68
N SER A 186 -26.27 -26.68 11.99
CA SER A 186 -26.22 -25.54 11.06
C SER A 186 -25.35 -25.84 9.84
N VAL A 187 -24.23 -26.54 10.00
CA VAL A 187 -23.38 -27.00 8.88
C VAL A 187 -24.14 -28.00 8.01
N LEU A 188 -24.83 -28.97 8.63
CA LEU A 188 -25.69 -29.91 7.89
C LEU A 188 -26.81 -29.17 7.11
N GLN A 189 -27.36 -28.10 7.70
CA GLN A 189 -28.38 -27.26 7.06
C GLN A 189 -27.81 -26.49 5.85
N VAL A 190 -26.59 -25.94 5.92
CA VAL A 190 -25.91 -25.30 4.77
C VAL A 190 -25.65 -26.31 3.66
N LEU A 191 -25.11 -27.50 3.99
CA LEU A 191 -24.81 -28.54 3.00
C LEU A 191 -26.09 -29.00 2.28
N SER A 192 -27.17 -29.17 3.04
CA SER A 192 -28.46 -29.55 2.49
C SER A 192 -29.07 -28.44 1.63
N LEU A 193 -28.94 -27.16 2.01
CA LEU A 193 -29.40 -26.02 1.22
C LEU A 193 -28.59 -25.82 -0.07
N ALA A 194 -27.26 -25.97 0.00
CA ALA A 194 -26.38 -25.87 -1.16
C ALA A 194 -26.69 -26.97 -2.17
N TYR A 195 -26.88 -28.21 -1.70
CA TYR A 195 -27.29 -29.32 -2.54
C TYR A 195 -28.70 -29.11 -3.12
N TYR A 196 -29.64 -28.59 -2.32
CA TYR A 196 -30.96 -28.20 -2.78
C TYR A 196 -30.85 -27.16 -3.91
N ALA A 197 -30.11 -26.07 -3.73
CA ALA A 197 -29.91 -25.05 -4.76
C ALA A 197 -29.30 -25.62 -6.05
N ILE A 198 -28.30 -26.51 -5.94
CA ILE A 198 -27.68 -27.18 -7.10
C ILE A 198 -28.68 -28.10 -7.82
N SER A 199 -29.51 -28.83 -7.08
CA SER A 199 -30.55 -29.71 -7.66
C SER A 199 -31.67 -28.95 -8.39
N TYR A 200 -31.76 -27.62 -8.23
CA TYR A 200 -32.79 -26.79 -8.84
C TYR A 200 -32.48 -26.27 -10.23
N PHE A 201 -31.22 -26.35 -10.67
CA PHE A 201 -30.81 -25.91 -12.01
C PHE A 201 -30.76 -27.12 -12.96
N PRO A 202 -31.71 -27.25 -13.91
CA PRO A 202 -31.59 -28.23 -14.97
C PRO A 202 -30.53 -27.74 -15.96
N GLY A 203 -29.35 -28.34 -15.92
CA GLY A 203 -28.23 -27.98 -16.78
C GLY A 203 -26.92 -27.90 -16.00
N GLY A 204 -26.21 -29.03 -15.95
CA GLY A 204 -24.83 -29.10 -15.44
C GLY A 204 -23.91 -28.08 -16.13
N SER A 205 -22.74 -27.83 -15.53
CA SER A 205 -21.64 -26.91 -15.94
C SER A 205 -22.01 -25.44 -16.27
N ALA A 206 -23.08 -25.17 -17.01
CA ALA A 206 -23.58 -23.82 -17.34
C ALA A 206 -24.15 -23.09 -16.11
N GLY A 207 -24.93 -23.77 -15.26
CA GLY A 207 -25.42 -23.19 -14.00
C GLY A 207 -24.28 -22.91 -13.01
N MET A 208 -23.27 -23.80 -12.95
CA MET A 208 -22.08 -23.59 -12.12
C MET A 208 -21.20 -22.44 -12.62
N LYS A 209 -21.11 -22.20 -13.93
CA LYS A 209 -20.38 -21.04 -14.48
C LYS A 209 -21.06 -19.71 -14.15
N PHE A 210 -22.38 -19.66 -14.12
CA PHE A 210 -23.13 -18.45 -13.74
C PHE A 210 -23.04 -18.15 -12.23
N LEU A 211 -23.04 -19.19 -11.40
CA LEU A 211 -22.79 -19.08 -9.95
C LEU A 211 -21.32 -18.74 -9.67
N SER A 212 -20.37 -19.31 -10.40
CA SER A 212 -18.95 -18.93 -10.34
C SER A 212 -18.80 -17.46 -10.68
N SER A 213 -19.35 -16.97 -11.80
CA SER A 213 -19.22 -15.56 -12.18
C SER A 213 -19.92 -14.59 -11.22
N SER A 214 -20.96 -15.04 -10.51
CA SER A 214 -21.64 -14.24 -9.49
C SER A 214 -20.90 -14.27 -8.14
N LEU A 215 -20.29 -15.41 -7.79
CA LEU A 215 -19.40 -15.55 -6.64
C LEU A 215 -18.09 -14.80 -6.88
N ASP A 216 -17.54 -14.78 -8.09
CA ASP A 216 -16.34 -14.04 -8.48
C ASP A 216 -16.55 -12.51 -8.39
N CYS A 217 -17.81 -12.05 -8.42
CA CYS A 217 -18.18 -10.64 -8.24
C CYS A 217 -18.44 -10.27 -6.77
N ILE A 218 -18.87 -11.23 -5.94
CA ILE A 218 -19.21 -11.02 -4.52
C ILE A 218 -18.03 -11.36 -3.59
N PHE A 219 -17.20 -12.35 -3.94
CA PHE A 219 -16.01 -12.75 -3.19
C PHE A 219 -14.99 -11.62 -2.96
N PRO A 220 -14.76 -10.68 -3.91
CA PRO A 220 -13.83 -9.58 -3.67
C PRO A 220 -14.38 -8.54 -2.69
N VAL A 221 -15.68 -8.54 -2.39
CA VAL A 221 -16.32 -7.57 -1.48
C VAL A 221 -16.37 -8.08 -0.03
N LEU A 222 -16.35 -9.41 0.18
CA LEU A 222 -16.35 -10.01 1.52
C LEU A 222 -14.97 -10.46 2.02
N ILE A 223 -13.97 -10.60 1.13
CA ILE A 223 -12.57 -10.90 1.48
C ILE A 223 -11.69 -9.68 1.17
N ALA A 224 -12.10 -8.53 1.68
CA ALA A 224 -11.22 -7.38 1.81
C ALA A 224 -10.61 -7.38 3.23
N GLU A 225 -9.96 -8.48 3.63
CA GLU A 225 -8.93 -8.50 4.68
C GLU A 225 -8.31 -9.92 4.79
N PHE A 226 -6.96 -9.96 4.85
CA PHE A 226 -6.10 -11.11 5.19
C PHE A 226 -5.88 -12.21 4.13
N GLN A 227 -5.00 -11.93 3.17
CA GLN A 227 -4.28 -12.98 2.43
C GLN A 227 -3.22 -13.63 3.34
N VAL A 228 -3.34 -14.94 3.58
CA VAL A 228 -2.36 -15.72 4.35
C VAL A 228 -0.96 -15.76 3.69
N ASN A 229 -0.87 -15.56 2.38
CA ASN A 229 0.42 -15.41 1.67
C ASN A 229 1.06 -14.02 1.82
N ASP A 230 0.27 -12.98 2.11
CA ASP A 230 0.77 -11.61 2.34
C ASP A 230 1.47 -11.51 3.71
N LEU A 231 0.96 -12.23 4.72
CA LEU A 231 1.56 -12.22 6.07
C LEU A 231 3.02 -12.69 6.12
N ALA A 232 3.41 -13.66 5.29
CA ALA A 232 4.79 -14.14 5.27
C ALA A 232 5.76 -13.06 4.73
N GLY A 233 5.37 -12.36 3.65
CA GLY A 233 6.13 -11.24 3.10
C GLY A 233 6.20 -10.05 4.06
N LEU A 234 5.07 -9.70 4.69
CA LEU A 234 5.01 -8.64 5.71
C LEU A 234 5.90 -8.98 6.91
N HIS A 235 5.90 -10.22 7.39
CA HIS A 235 6.78 -10.66 8.47
C HIS A 235 8.28 -10.57 8.10
N GLU A 236 8.66 -10.90 6.85
CA GLU A 236 10.03 -10.73 6.37
C GLU A 236 10.46 -9.26 6.37
N LEU A 237 9.60 -8.36 5.88
CA LEU A 237 9.84 -6.92 5.88
C LEU A 237 10.05 -6.39 7.31
N ILE A 238 9.14 -6.72 8.23
CA ILE A 238 9.23 -6.29 9.64
C ILE A 238 10.50 -6.83 10.29
N LYS A 239 10.83 -8.10 10.07
CA LYS A 239 12.05 -8.73 10.62
C LYS A 239 13.31 -8.04 10.12
N THR A 240 13.37 -7.75 8.81
CA THR A 240 14.50 -7.08 8.18
C THR A 240 14.64 -5.64 8.66
N ALA A 241 13.54 -4.89 8.74
CA ALA A 241 13.54 -3.51 9.22
C ALA A 241 13.98 -3.42 10.70
N LYS A 242 13.49 -4.31 11.56
CA LYS A 242 13.94 -4.42 12.95
C LYS A 242 15.42 -4.78 13.07
N TYR A 243 15.91 -5.70 12.23
CA TYR A 243 17.33 -6.06 12.22
C TYR A 243 18.21 -4.88 11.80
N LEU A 244 17.83 -4.16 10.75
CA LEU A 244 18.52 -2.94 10.31
C LEU A 244 18.54 -1.87 11.42
N ALA A 245 17.49 -1.79 12.24
CA ALA A 245 17.36 -0.88 13.39
C ALA A 245 17.92 -1.45 14.73
N THR A 246 18.79 -2.46 14.68
CA THR A 246 19.41 -3.03 15.90
C THR A 246 20.20 -1.95 16.67
N PRO A 247 19.94 -1.73 17.98
CA PRO A 247 20.71 -0.78 18.79
C PRO A 247 22.21 -1.07 18.76
N GLY A 248 23.01 -0.04 18.56
CA GLY A 248 24.46 -0.16 18.41
C GLY A 248 24.93 -0.63 17.04
N LYS A 249 24.03 -0.84 16.07
CA LYS A 249 24.40 -1.03 14.66
C LYS A 249 23.83 0.07 13.79
N GLY A 250 24.50 0.36 12.68
CA GLY A 250 24.01 1.30 11.66
C GLY A 250 24.24 0.80 10.24
N ILE A 251 24.04 1.68 9.27
CA ILE A 251 24.09 1.36 7.85
C ILE A 251 25.27 2.09 7.19
N LEU A 252 26.07 1.37 6.42
CA LEU A 252 27.06 1.97 5.52
C LEU A 252 26.39 2.37 4.21
N ALA A 253 26.34 3.67 3.91
CA ALA A 253 25.86 4.16 2.63
C ALA A 253 27.02 4.19 1.63
N SER A 254 27.14 3.12 0.85
CA SER A 254 28.16 2.90 -0.19
C SER A 254 27.55 2.92 -1.60
N ASP A 255 26.44 3.64 -1.75
CA ASP A 255 25.60 3.75 -2.94
C ASP A 255 25.94 4.95 -3.83
N GLU A 256 27.18 5.44 -3.74
CA GLU A 256 27.64 6.50 -4.63
C GLU A 256 27.55 6.06 -6.10
N SER A 257 26.88 6.88 -6.92
CA SER A 257 26.86 6.73 -8.38
C SER A 257 28.28 6.80 -8.95
N THR A 258 28.48 6.31 -10.18
CA THR A 258 29.77 6.42 -10.88
C THR A 258 30.31 7.86 -10.93
N GLY A 259 29.43 8.86 -11.07
CA GLY A 259 29.81 10.27 -11.02
C GLY A 259 30.22 10.74 -9.61
N THR A 260 29.46 10.36 -8.59
CA THR A 260 29.73 10.76 -7.20
C THR A 260 30.97 10.11 -6.62
N ILE A 261 31.17 8.81 -6.85
CA ILE A 261 32.39 8.12 -6.41
C ILE A 261 33.61 8.67 -7.16
N GLY A 262 33.46 9.08 -8.43
CA GLY A 262 34.51 9.74 -9.19
C GLY A 262 35.03 10.99 -8.49
N LYS A 263 34.15 11.87 -8.00
CA LYS A 263 34.55 13.06 -7.21
C LYS A 263 35.33 12.68 -5.96
N ARG A 264 34.99 11.57 -5.30
CA ARG A 264 35.71 11.08 -4.12
C ARG A 264 37.11 10.57 -4.50
N LEU A 265 37.21 9.72 -5.52
CA LEU A 265 38.49 9.20 -5.99
C LEU A 265 39.42 10.34 -6.47
N SER A 266 38.88 11.35 -7.16
CA SER A 266 39.66 12.53 -7.56
C SER A 266 40.24 13.30 -6.37
N SER A 267 39.58 13.32 -5.21
CA SER A 267 40.10 14.01 -4.01
C SER A 267 41.39 13.40 -3.45
N ILE A 268 41.69 12.15 -3.82
CA ILE A 268 42.94 11.45 -3.50
C ILE A 268 43.82 11.22 -4.75
N ASN A 269 43.55 11.96 -5.83
CA ASN A 269 44.23 11.83 -7.12
C ASN A 269 44.17 10.42 -7.73
N LEU A 270 43.07 9.70 -7.52
CA LEU A 270 42.84 8.38 -8.10
C LEU A 270 41.83 8.45 -9.26
N GLU A 271 42.12 7.72 -10.34
CA GLU A 271 41.27 7.69 -11.53
C GLU A 271 39.95 6.94 -11.29
N ASN A 272 38.86 7.44 -11.88
CA ASN A 272 37.53 6.83 -11.78
C ASN A 272 37.32 5.67 -12.79
N VAL A 273 38.05 4.58 -12.58
CA VAL A 273 37.88 3.32 -13.32
C VAL A 273 37.22 2.26 -12.43
N GLU A 274 36.56 1.28 -13.06
CA GLU A 274 35.80 0.24 -12.36
C GLU A 274 36.63 -0.50 -11.31
N SER A 275 37.87 -0.88 -11.64
CA SER A 275 38.78 -1.57 -10.74
C SER A 275 39.07 -0.77 -9.45
N ASN A 276 39.20 0.55 -9.54
CA ASN A 276 39.41 1.41 -8.38
C ASN A 276 38.14 1.56 -7.54
N ARG A 277 36.96 1.60 -8.19
CA ARG A 277 35.67 1.58 -7.48
C ARG A 277 35.50 0.27 -6.73
N GLN A 278 35.70 -0.86 -7.40
CA GLN A 278 35.68 -2.20 -6.83
C GLN A 278 36.65 -2.33 -5.65
N ALA A 279 37.90 -1.87 -5.80
CA ALA A 279 38.91 -1.94 -4.75
C ALA A 279 38.50 -1.15 -3.48
N LEU A 280 37.86 0.02 -3.64
CA LEU A 280 37.33 0.77 -2.50
C LEU A 280 36.20 -0.01 -1.79
N ARG A 281 35.31 -0.65 -2.55
CA ARG A 281 34.21 -1.45 -1.99
C ARG A 281 34.72 -2.69 -1.28
N GLU A 282 35.66 -3.40 -1.89
CA GLU A 282 36.33 -4.55 -1.30
C GLU A 282 37.03 -4.18 0.00
N LEU A 283 37.77 -3.06 0.03
CA LEU A 283 38.41 -2.55 1.25
C LEU A 283 37.40 -2.37 2.38
N LEU A 284 36.24 -1.77 2.10
CA LEU A 284 35.21 -1.50 3.10
C LEU A 284 34.53 -2.78 3.59
N PHE A 285 34.15 -3.68 2.67
CA PHE A 285 33.33 -4.86 3.01
C PHE A 285 34.15 -6.00 3.61
N THR A 286 35.45 -6.03 3.36
CA THR A 286 36.38 -7.04 3.91
C THR A 286 37.11 -6.56 5.17
N ALA A 287 36.77 -5.37 5.68
CA ALA A 287 37.35 -4.86 6.92
C ALA A 287 37.02 -5.79 8.10
N PRO A 288 38.03 -6.36 8.80
CA PRO A 288 37.78 -7.33 9.86
C PRO A 288 36.91 -6.77 10.99
N GLY A 289 35.83 -7.47 11.35
CA GLY A 289 34.92 -7.09 12.44
C GLY A 289 33.99 -5.91 12.13
N VAL A 290 33.93 -5.41 10.88
CA VAL A 290 33.10 -4.24 10.56
C VAL A 290 31.59 -4.49 10.80
N PHE A 291 31.11 -5.70 10.52
CA PHE A 291 29.69 -6.04 10.61
C PHE A 291 29.19 -6.28 12.04
N ASP A 292 30.08 -6.22 13.03
CA ASP A 292 29.68 -6.08 14.44
C ASP A 292 28.99 -4.74 14.69
N TYR A 293 29.33 -3.71 13.90
CA TYR A 293 28.82 -2.34 14.01
C TYR A 293 27.86 -1.96 12.88
N LEU A 294 27.79 -2.75 11.80
CA LEU A 294 26.94 -2.49 10.65
C LEU A 294 25.83 -3.55 10.54
N SER A 295 24.58 -3.11 10.48
CA SER A 295 23.41 -3.96 10.23
C SER A 295 23.10 -4.08 8.74
N GLY A 296 23.52 -3.10 7.93
CA GLY A 296 23.32 -3.14 6.48
C GLY A 296 24.28 -2.27 5.69
N VAL A 297 24.32 -2.51 4.38
CA VAL A 297 25.14 -1.77 3.43
C VAL A 297 24.29 -1.40 2.22
N ILE A 298 24.21 -0.11 1.89
CA ILE A 298 23.54 0.37 0.68
C ILE A 298 24.53 0.33 -0.47
N LEU A 299 24.16 -0.32 -1.56
CA LEU A 299 24.99 -0.50 -2.75
C LEU A 299 24.43 0.33 -3.92
N PHE A 300 25.33 0.68 -4.82
CA PHE A 300 24.96 1.10 -6.17
C PHE A 300 24.80 -0.14 -7.07
N GLU A 301 24.05 -0.03 -8.16
CA GLU A 301 23.73 -1.17 -9.04
C GLU A 301 24.99 -1.87 -9.58
N GLU A 302 26.03 -1.10 -9.94
CA GLU A 302 27.33 -1.66 -10.33
C GLU A 302 27.91 -2.56 -9.21
N THR A 303 27.90 -2.10 -7.97
CA THR A 303 28.47 -2.82 -6.83
C THR A 303 27.66 -4.04 -6.41
N LEU A 304 26.33 -4.03 -6.64
CA LEU A 304 25.47 -5.18 -6.33
C LEU A 304 25.89 -6.45 -7.10
N TYR A 305 26.39 -6.27 -8.32
CA TYR A 305 26.81 -7.36 -9.21
C TYR A 305 28.34 -7.53 -9.30
N GLN A 306 29.11 -6.76 -8.52
CA GLN A 306 30.56 -6.89 -8.44
C GLN A 306 30.99 -7.98 -7.45
N THR A 307 32.21 -8.46 -7.64
CA THR A 307 32.87 -9.42 -6.77
C THR A 307 34.10 -8.80 -6.11
N THR A 308 34.62 -9.45 -5.08
CA THR A 308 35.98 -9.26 -4.58
C THR A 308 37.02 -9.74 -5.61
N SER A 309 38.29 -9.46 -5.33
CA SER A 309 39.43 -9.93 -6.12
C SER A 309 39.60 -11.45 -6.15
N ASP A 310 39.04 -12.18 -5.17
CA ASP A 310 39.00 -13.65 -5.14
C ASP A 310 37.76 -14.26 -5.84
N GLY A 311 36.88 -13.43 -6.40
CA GLY A 311 35.69 -13.86 -7.15
C GLY A 311 34.42 -14.01 -6.30
N THR A 312 34.48 -13.76 -4.99
CA THR A 312 33.29 -13.81 -4.12
C THR A 312 32.37 -12.61 -4.38
N PRO A 313 31.06 -12.81 -4.64
CA PRO A 313 30.12 -11.69 -4.77
C PRO A 313 30.09 -10.81 -3.52
N PHE A 314 30.06 -9.48 -3.67
CA PHE A 314 30.02 -8.57 -2.50
C PHE A 314 28.79 -8.79 -1.62
N VAL A 315 27.65 -9.15 -2.23
CA VAL A 315 26.42 -9.57 -1.54
C VAL A 315 26.70 -10.70 -0.56
N ASP A 316 27.49 -11.69 -0.97
CA ASP A 316 27.81 -12.86 -0.14
C ASP A 316 28.78 -12.51 0.98
N VAL A 317 29.76 -11.62 0.73
CA VAL A 317 30.64 -11.08 1.78
C VAL A 317 29.83 -10.37 2.87
N ILE A 318 28.88 -9.51 2.48
CA ILE A 318 28.01 -8.76 3.40
C ILE A 318 27.14 -9.71 4.22
N ARG A 319 26.53 -10.72 3.57
CA ARG A 319 25.67 -11.71 4.22
C ARG A 319 26.45 -12.62 5.17
N ALA A 320 27.63 -13.07 4.76
CA ALA A 320 28.51 -13.90 5.59
C ALA A 320 28.99 -13.15 6.84
N GLY A 321 29.19 -11.83 6.71
CA GLY A 321 29.45 -10.94 7.85
C GLY A 321 28.22 -10.68 8.75
N GLY A 322 27.04 -11.16 8.36
CA GLY A 322 25.80 -10.98 9.11
C GLY A 322 25.11 -9.63 8.86
N ALA A 323 25.52 -8.85 7.86
CA ALA A 323 24.81 -7.64 7.49
C ALA A 323 23.85 -7.88 6.32
N VAL A 324 22.92 -6.95 6.11
CA VAL A 324 21.95 -7.00 5.03
C VAL A 324 22.45 -6.15 3.86
N PRO A 325 22.47 -6.68 2.62
CA PRO A 325 22.71 -5.86 1.44
C PRO A 325 21.44 -5.12 1.03
N GLY A 326 21.59 -3.86 0.65
CA GLY A 326 20.52 -3.01 0.13
C GLY A 326 20.94 -2.25 -1.11
N ILE A 327 19.98 -1.67 -1.80
CA ILE A 327 20.17 -1.10 -3.13
C ILE A 327 19.57 0.30 -3.25
N LYS A 328 20.32 1.24 -3.85
CA LYS A 328 19.76 2.53 -4.28
C LYS A 328 18.96 2.33 -5.56
N VAL A 329 17.69 2.75 -5.56
CA VAL A 329 16.77 2.51 -6.69
C VAL A 329 16.25 3.78 -7.36
N ASP A 330 16.42 4.96 -6.73
CA ASP A 330 16.18 6.24 -7.38
C ASP A 330 17.15 6.46 -8.55
N LYS A 331 16.70 7.18 -9.58
CA LYS A 331 17.48 7.55 -10.76
C LYS A 331 17.91 9.01 -10.70
N GLY A 332 18.16 9.53 -9.50
CA GLY A 332 18.53 10.93 -9.27
C GLY A 332 17.34 11.90 -9.26
N THR A 333 17.66 13.19 -9.26
CA THR A 333 16.70 14.29 -9.14
C THR A 333 16.55 15.08 -10.43
N VAL A 334 15.35 15.57 -10.69
CA VAL A 334 15.04 16.52 -11.77
C VAL A 334 14.39 17.77 -11.20
N GLU A 335 14.58 18.91 -11.85
CA GLU A 335 13.99 20.17 -11.41
C GLU A 335 12.48 20.20 -11.66
N ILE A 336 11.73 20.76 -10.71
CA ILE A 336 10.29 20.94 -10.82
C ILE A 336 10.03 22.25 -11.57
N ALA A 337 9.42 22.15 -12.75
CA ALA A 337 9.09 23.30 -13.57
C ALA A 337 8.22 24.31 -12.81
N GLY A 338 8.52 25.61 -12.94
CA GLY A 338 7.80 26.67 -12.25
C GLY A 338 8.21 26.87 -10.78
N THR A 339 9.21 26.14 -10.28
CA THR A 339 9.82 26.37 -8.96
C THR A 339 11.18 27.04 -9.10
N ASN A 340 11.72 27.57 -8.00
CA ASN A 340 13.04 28.18 -7.98
C ASN A 340 14.13 27.11 -7.80
N GLY A 341 14.30 26.20 -8.76
CA GLY A 341 15.32 25.14 -8.67
C GLY A 341 15.07 24.12 -7.55
N GLU A 342 13.80 23.89 -7.19
CA GLU A 342 13.42 22.74 -6.36
C GLU A 342 13.36 21.48 -7.21
N THR A 343 13.48 20.32 -6.57
CA THR A 343 13.62 19.05 -7.28
C THR A 343 12.62 18.00 -6.83
N THR A 344 12.33 17.06 -7.72
CA THR A 344 11.68 15.78 -7.41
C THR A 344 12.59 14.63 -7.84
N ALA A 345 12.44 13.47 -7.21
CA ALA A 345 13.23 12.28 -7.55
C ALA A 345 12.51 11.41 -8.59
N GLN A 346 13.29 10.84 -9.51
CA GLN A 346 12.78 10.00 -10.60
C GLN A 346 13.17 8.52 -10.45
N GLY A 347 12.50 7.64 -11.19
CA GLY A 347 12.81 6.20 -11.22
C GLY A 347 11.64 5.26 -10.90
N LEU A 348 10.41 5.77 -10.80
CA LEU A 348 9.22 4.94 -10.52
C LEU A 348 8.89 4.03 -11.70
N ASP A 349 9.16 4.49 -12.92
CA ASP A 349 8.99 3.69 -14.14
C ASP A 349 9.84 2.43 -14.05
N SER A 350 9.20 1.27 -14.26
CA SER A 350 9.79 -0.07 -14.16
C SER A 350 10.36 -0.44 -12.78
N LEU A 351 10.06 0.32 -11.72
CA LEU A 351 10.64 0.08 -10.38
C LEU A 351 10.36 -1.34 -9.87
N GLY A 352 9.12 -1.85 -9.98
CA GLY A 352 8.78 -3.20 -9.51
C GLY A 352 9.63 -4.31 -10.17
N ALA A 353 9.81 -4.25 -11.49
CA ALA A 353 10.65 -5.18 -12.21
C ALA A 353 12.14 -5.11 -11.80
N ARG A 354 12.63 -3.91 -11.44
CA ARG A 354 13.98 -3.75 -10.89
C ARG A 354 14.08 -4.29 -9.47
N CYS A 355 13.10 -4.01 -8.61
CA CYS A 355 13.03 -4.53 -7.24
C CYS A 355 13.05 -6.06 -7.21
N ALA A 356 12.28 -6.73 -8.09
CA ALA A 356 12.33 -8.18 -8.23
C ALA A 356 13.75 -8.70 -8.52
N LYS A 357 14.42 -8.12 -9.52
CA LYS A 357 15.81 -8.47 -9.88
C LYS A 357 16.81 -8.21 -8.75
N TYR A 358 16.63 -7.12 -8.01
CA TYR A 358 17.51 -6.81 -6.88
C TYR A 358 17.28 -7.75 -5.70
N TYR A 359 16.03 -8.16 -5.45
CA TYR A 359 15.71 -9.16 -4.44
C TYR A 359 16.35 -10.52 -4.79
N GLU A 360 16.25 -10.95 -6.05
CA GLU A 360 16.93 -12.14 -6.58
C GLU A 360 18.45 -12.05 -6.46
N ALA A 361 19.02 -10.88 -6.72
CA ALA A 361 20.45 -10.59 -6.53
C ALA A 361 20.88 -10.51 -5.05
N GLY A 362 19.94 -10.67 -4.10
CA GLY A 362 20.21 -10.79 -2.67
C GLY A 362 19.92 -9.55 -1.83
N ALA A 363 19.53 -8.41 -2.44
CA ALA A 363 19.14 -7.23 -1.69
C ALA A 363 17.87 -7.49 -0.86
N ARG A 364 17.76 -6.89 0.33
CA ARG A 364 16.57 -7.00 1.19
C ARG A 364 16.02 -5.66 1.68
N PHE A 365 16.67 -4.57 1.31
CA PHE A 365 16.15 -3.23 1.51
C PHE A 365 16.56 -2.32 0.36
N ALA A 366 15.83 -1.23 0.19
CA ALA A 366 16.07 -0.25 -0.85
C ALA A 366 16.25 1.14 -0.25
N LYS A 367 16.83 2.05 -1.03
CA LYS A 367 16.96 3.46 -0.67
C LYS A 367 16.48 4.35 -1.81
N TRP A 368 15.71 5.39 -1.47
CA TRP A 368 15.27 6.42 -2.41
C TRP A 368 15.43 7.80 -1.80
N ARG A 369 16.25 8.63 -2.44
CA ARG A 369 16.55 9.98 -1.97
C ARG A 369 15.68 11.04 -2.64
N ALA A 370 14.86 11.72 -1.85
CA ALA A 370 14.22 12.99 -2.20
C ALA A 370 15.02 14.16 -1.63
N VAL A 371 15.00 15.32 -2.31
CA VAL A 371 15.81 16.48 -1.93
C VAL A 371 14.94 17.71 -1.86
N LEU A 372 14.97 18.36 -0.70
CA LEU A 372 14.28 19.61 -0.43
C LEU A 372 15.31 20.65 0.03
N LYS A 373 15.08 21.90 -0.32
CA LYS A 373 15.95 23.02 0.05
C LYS A 373 15.20 24.00 0.95
N VAL A 374 15.94 24.69 1.80
CA VAL A 374 15.42 25.78 2.63
C VAL A 374 15.83 27.10 1.99
N GLY A 375 14.85 27.97 1.75
CA GLY A 375 15.08 29.29 1.17
C GLY A 375 13.97 30.27 1.57
N PRO A 376 13.96 31.49 1.01
CA PRO A 376 12.96 32.50 1.35
C PRO A 376 11.51 32.05 1.08
N SER A 377 11.30 31.24 0.03
CA SER A 377 9.99 30.70 -0.34
C SER A 377 9.97 29.16 -0.41
N GLU A 378 11.08 28.51 -0.05
CA GLU A 378 11.29 27.07 -0.19
C GLU A 378 11.46 26.39 1.18
N PRO A 379 10.93 25.16 1.34
CA PRO A 379 10.31 24.35 0.31
C PRO A 379 8.87 24.80 -0.03
N SER A 380 8.55 24.89 -1.32
CA SER A 380 7.20 25.17 -1.77
C SER A 380 6.27 24.00 -1.49
N GLU A 381 4.96 24.26 -1.42
CA GLU A 381 3.97 23.19 -1.24
C GLU A 381 4.02 22.14 -2.37
N LEU A 382 4.33 22.59 -3.59
CA LEU A 382 4.49 21.68 -4.73
C LEU A 382 5.66 20.71 -4.52
N ALA A 383 6.82 21.22 -4.08
CA ALA A 383 7.99 20.38 -3.83
C ALA A 383 7.78 19.41 -2.66
N VAL A 384 7.14 19.86 -1.57
CA VAL A 384 6.79 18.99 -0.44
C VAL A 384 5.87 17.87 -0.89
N ARG A 385 4.77 18.19 -1.58
CA ARG A 385 3.77 17.21 -2.02
C ARG A 385 4.36 16.20 -3.02
N GLN A 386 5.07 16.66 -4.05
CA GLN A 386 5.63 15.76 -5.06
C GLN A 386 6.66 14.78 -4.49
N ASN A 387 7.53 15.25 -3.58
CA ASN A 387 8.52 14.36 -2.96
C ASN A 387 7.86 13.38 -1.97
N ALA A 388 6.87 13.82 -1.18
CA ALA A 388 6.12 12.95 -0.28
C ALA A 388 5.34 11.84 -1.04
N GLU A 389 4.63 12.20 -2.11
CA GLU A 389 3.94 11.25 -2.99
C GLU A 389 4.93 10.29 -3.67
N GLY A 390 6.05 10.81 -4.18
CA GLY A 390 7.10 10.00 -4.81
C GLY A 390 7.69 8.96 -3.87
N LEU A 391 8.03 9.36 -2.64
CA LEU A 391 8.52 8.48 -1.59
C LEU A 391 7.49 7.41 -1.19
N ALA A 392 6.21 7.78 -1.09
CA ALA A 392 5.16 6.84 -0.73
C ALA A 392 4.91 5.78 -1.80
N ARG A 393 4.88 6.18 -3.08
CA ARG A 393 4.79 5.25 -4.22
C ARG A 393 5.98 4.30 -4.28
N TYR A 394 7.20 4.85 -4.10
CA TYR A 394 8.42 4.05 -4.03
C TYR A 394 8.35 3.01 -2.91
N ALA A 395 7.92 3.42 -1.70
CA ALA A 395 7.89 2.57 -0.53
C ALA A 395 6.92 1.39 -0.70
N LEU A 396 5.71 1.65 -1.20
CA LEU A 396 4.73 0.60 -1.48
C LEU A 396 5.25 -0.41 -2.50
N ILE A 397 5.82 0.07 -3.61
CA ILE A 397 6.39 -0.81 -4.64
C ILE A 397 7.52 -1.66 -4.05
N CYS A 398 8.39 -1.11 -3.20
CA CYS A 398 9.45 -1.91 -2.58
C CYS A 398 8.89 -3.03 -1.70
N GLN A 399 7.85 -2.73 -0.90
CA GLN A 399 7.22 -3.72 -0.03
C GLN A 399 6.55 -4.85 -0.81
N GLU A 400 5.90 -4.56 -1.93
CA GLU A 400 5.31 -5.56 -2.84
C GLU A 400 6.35 -6.57 -3.35
N PHE A 401 7.60 -6.15 -3.48
CA PHE A 401 8.72 -6.97 -3.95
C PHE A 401 9.69 -7.38 -2.82
N GLY A 402 9.25 -7.35 -1.56
CA GLY A 402 10.02 -7.88 -0.43
C GLY A 402 11.24 -7.06 0.00
N LEU A 403 11.35 -5.80 -0.45
CA LEU A 403 12.42 -4.88 -0.05
C LEU A 403 11.91 -3.89 0.99
N VAL A 404 12.57 -3.80 2.14
CA VAL A 404 12.32 -2.75 3.13
C VAL A 404 12.68 -1.38 2.54
N PRO A 405 11.76 -0.40 2.41
CA PRO A 405 12.10 0.92 1.93
C PRO A 405 12.74 1.79 3.02
N ILE A 406 13.91 2.35 2.72
CA ILE A 406 14.46 3.50 3.43
C ILE A 406 13.91 4.76 2.77
N VAL A 407 13.01 5.44 3.48
CA VAL A 407 12.38 6.69 3.04
C VAL A 407 13.31 7.85 3.37
N GLU A 408 13.90 8.50 2.35
CA GLU A 408 14.93 9.54 2.53
C GLU A 408 14.47 10.93 2.04
N PRO A 409 13.70 11.70 2.83
CA PRO A 409 13.45 13.12 2.59
C PRO A 409 14.61 13.95 3.15
N GLU A 410 15.64 14.21 2.33
CA GLU A 410 16.78 15.02 2.73
C GLU A 410 16.48 16.50 2.58
N ILE A 411 16.65 17.26 3.66
CA ILE A 411 16.64 18.72 3.67
C ILE A 411 18.09 19.19 3.60
N LEU A 412 18.41 19.93 2.54
CA LEU A 412 19.74 20.47 2.33
C LEU A 412 20.07 21.52 3.39
N THR A 413 21.32 21.50 3.85
CA THR A 413 21.85 22.46 4.83
C THR A 413 22.19 23.81 4.20
N ASP A 414 22.19 23.95 2.87
CA ASP A 414 22.59 25.18 2.19
C ASP A 414 21.75 26.40 2.65
N GLY A 415 22.44 27.53 2.90
CA GLY A 415 21.83 28.83 3.21
C GLY A 415 22.08 29.33 4.64
N GLY A 416 21.51 30.50 4.97
CA GLY A 416 21.70 31.19 6.24
C GLY A 416 20.54 31.07 7.23
N HIS A 417 19.76 29.99 7.15
CA HIS A 417 18.61 29.77 8.01
C HIS A 417 19.03 29.27 9.41
N ASP A 418 18.30 29.67 10.45
CA ASP A 418 18.57 29.21 11.80
C ASP A 418 18.04 27.78 12.06
N ILE A 419 18.43 27.19 13.19
CA ILE A 419 18.00 25.83 13.56
C ILE A 419 16.48 25.72 13.76
N LYS A 420 15.81 26.81 14.16
CA LYS A 420 14.35 26.83 14.35
C LYS A 420 13.63 26.72 13.02
N THR A 421 14.13 27.41 12.00
CA THR A 421 13.64 27.33 10.63
C THR A 421 13.84 25.91 10.08
N CYS A 422 15.02 25.33 10.28
CA CYS A 422 15.26 23.93 9.92
C CYS A 422 14.25 22.99 10.60
N ALA A 423 14.03 23.14 11.92
CA ALA A 423 13.07 22.33 12.67
C ALA A 423 11.64 22.44 12.13
N ALA A 424 11.16 23.65 11.86
CA ALA A 424 9.83 23.88 11.32
C ALA A 424 9.66 23.26 9.92
N VAL A 425 10.68 23.37 9.07
CA VAL A 425 10.69 22.76 7.74
C VAL A 425 10.73 21.23 7.84
N THR A 426 11.55 20.67 8.73
CA THR A 426 11.59 19.22 9.01
C THR A 426 10.23 18.71 9.47
N GLU A 427 9.57 19.38 10.41
CA GLU A 427 8.26 18.97 10.90
C GLU A 427 7.21 18.98 9.77
N ARG A 428 7.19 20.05 8.95
CA ARG A 428 6.27 20.14 7.81
C ARG A 428 6.48 19.01 6.79
N ILE A 429 7.73 18.73 6.43
CA ILE A 429 8.07 17.70 5.44
C ILE A 429 7.74 16.31 5.97
N LEU A 430 8.15 15.98 7.20
CA LEU A 430 7.91 14.66 7.77
C LEU A 430 6.41 14.39 7.96
N ALA A 431 5.63 15.40 8.37
CA ALA A 431 4.17 15.28 8.46
C ALA A 431 3.55 14.94 7.07
N ALA A 432 3.98 15.63 6.02
CA ALA A 432 3.52 15.35 4.65
C ALA A 432 3.93 13.95 4.19
N VAL A 433 5.18 13.53 4.45
CA VAL A 433 5.69 12.20 4.11
C VAL A 433 4.88 11.10 4.78
N TYR A 434 4.66 11.16 6.09
CA TYR A 434 3.89 10.13 6.80
C TYR A 434 2.41 10.14 6.44
N LYS A 435 1.82 11.29 6.12
CA LYS A 435 0.48 11.36 5.53
C LYS A 435 0.43 10.62 4.21
N SER A 436 1.37 10.89 3.29
CA SER A 436 1.43 10.21 2.00
C SER A 436 1.70 8.71 2.12
N LEU A 437 2.59 8.28 3.02
CA LEU A 437 2.85 6.86 3.30
C LEU A 437 1.57 6.14 3.77
N ASN A 438 0.81 6.77 4.67
CA ASN A 438 -0.47 6.24 5.14
C ASN A 438 -1.51 6.17 4.02
N ASP A 439 -1.63 7.21 3.19
CA ASP A 439 -2.57 7.24 2.05
C ASP A 439 -2.27 6.13 1.03
N HIS A 440 -1.00 5.76 0.88
CA HIS A 440 -0.54 4.65 0.04
C HIS A 440 -0.53 3.29 0.74
N LYS A 441 -1.01 3.21 1.99
CA LYS A 441 -1.10 1.97 2.78
C LYS A 441 0.25 1.28 3.01
N VAL A 442 1.31 2.07 3.14
CA VAL A 442 2.65 1.54 3.42
C VAL A 442 2.71 0.99 4.84
N LEU A 443 3.21 -0.24 5.00
CA LEU A 443 3.42 -0.87 6.30
C LEU A 443 4.60 -0.22 7.03
N LEU A 444 4.34 0.62 8.04
CA LEU A 444 5.39 1.41 8.71
C LEU A 444 6.41 0.55 9.46
N GLU A 445 5.98 -0.57 10.05
CA GLU A 445 6.82 -1.54 10.74
C GLU A 445 7.88 -2.14 9.81
N GLY A 446 7.58 -2.22 8.51
CA GLY A 446 8.47 -2.65 7.45
C GLY A 446 9.21 -1.50 6.76
N THR A 447 9.40 -0.34 7.41
CA THR A 447 10.13 0.82 6.86
C THR A 447 11.21 1.33 7.82
N LEU A 448 12.15 2.10 7.26
CA LEU A 448 13.06 2.97 8.02
C LEU A 448 12.97 4.40 7.50
N LEU A 449 13.15 5.38 8.39
CA LEU A 449 13.31 6.78 8.02
C LEU A 449 14.80 7.11 7.94
N LYS A 450 15.24 7.71 6.83
CA LYS A 450 16.56 8.33 6.71
C LYS A 450 16.41 9.83 6.53
N THR A 451 16.77 10.62 7.52
CA THR A 451 16.62 12.07 7.45
C THR A 451 17.88 12.77 7.93
N ASN A 452 18.02 14.04 7.59
CA ASN A 452 19.08 14.89 8.14
C ASN A 452 18.80 15.16 9.63
N MET A 453 19.87 15.44 10.38
CA MET A 453 19.71 16.06 11.69
C MET A 453 19.23 17.50 11.50
N VAL A 454 18.53 18.05 12.50
CA VAL A 454 18.08 19.43 12.49
C VAL A 454 19.24 20.33 12.88
N THR A 455 19.85 20.98 11.88
CA THR A 455 21.03 21.84 12.03
C THR A 455 20.75 23.22 11.49
N PRO A 456 21.47 24.27 11.95
CA PRO A 456 21.46 25.55 11.24
C PRO A 456 22.01 25.38 9.82
N GLY A 457 21.70 26.35 8.96
CA GLY A 457 22.20 26.39 7.59
C GLY A 457 23.72 26.55 7.54
N SER A 458 24.32 26.20 6.41
CA SER A 458 25.78 26.20 6.20
C SER A 458 26.42 27.56 6.41
N ASP A 459 25.66 28.64 6.18
CA ASP A 459 26.14 30.02 6.26
C ASP A 459 25.81 30.64 7.64
N SER A 460 25.18 29.88 8.53
CA SER A 460 24.83 30.29 9.88
C SER A 460 25.85 29.80 10.92
N PRO A 461 25.93 30.44 12.10
CA PRO A 461 26.78 29.95 13.18
C PRO A 461 26.43 28.52 13.59
N LYS A 462 27.46 27.69 13.78
CA LYS A 462 27.29 26.33 14.33
C LYS A 462 26.70 26.39 15.74
N VAL A 463 25.96 25.36 16.10
CA VAL A 463 25.38 25.19 17.44
C VAL A 463 25.86 23.87 18.04
N GLY A 464 25.85 23.77 19.37
CA GLY A 464 26.34 22.59 20.08
C GLY A 464 25.46 21.35 19.87
N ALA A 465 26.07 20.16 19.97
CA ALA A 465 25.41 18.87 19.74
C ALA A 465 24.14 18.64 20.57
N LYS A 466 24.12 19.14 21.82
CA LYS A 466 22.93 19.08 22.68
C LYS A 466 21.73 19.82 22.08
N VAL A 467 21.97 21.00 21.50
CA VAL A 467 20.90 21.81 20.86
C VAL A 467 20.39 21.10 19.61
N ILE A 468 21.29 20.58 18.77
CA ILE A 468 20.95 19.76 17.59
C ILE A 468 20.09 18.57 18.00
N ALA A 469 20.49 17.89 19.07
CA ALA A 469 19.76 16.75 19.59
C ALA A 469 18.34 17.10 20.06
N GLU A 470 18.19 18.18 20.82
CA GLU A 470 16.89 18.63 21.34
C GLU A 470 15.92 18.96 20.20
N TYR A 471 16.36 19.74 19.21
CA TYR A 471 15.53 20.09 18.05
C TYR A 471 15.22 18.87 17.16
N THR A 472 16.20 18.01 16.92
CA THR A 472 16.01 16.82 16.07
C THR A 472 15.03 15.84 16.70
N VAL A 473 15.22 15.47 17.97
CA VAL A 473 14.33 14.52 18.66
C VAL A 473 12.94 15.11 18.86
N ALA A 474 12.82 16.42 19.09
CA ALA A 474 11.53 17.09 19.17
C ALA A 474 10.76 17.03 17.83
N ALA A 475 11.42 17.33 16.71
CA ALA A 475 10.81 17.28 15.39
C ALA A 475 10.32 15.86 15.03
N LEU A 476 11.13 14.84 15.33
CA LEU A 476 10.76 13.43 15.11
C LEU A 476 9.55 13.03 15.97
N ARG A 477 9.55 13.35 17.27
CA ARG A 477 8.44 13.03 18.19
C ARG A 477 7.11 13.66 17.79
N ARG A 478 7.13 14.76 17.04
CA ARG A 478 5.92 15.47 16.58
C ARG A 478 5.35 14.90 15.28
N THR A 479 6.11 14.09 14.55
CA THR A 479 5.76 13.75 13.15
C THR A 479 5.89 12.28 12.79
N VAL A 480 6.82 11.55 13.41
CA VAL A 480 7.08 10.14 13.11
C VAL A 480 6.14 9.28 13.96
N PRO A 481 5.40 8.31 13.37
CA PRO A 481 4.63 7.34 14.13
C PRO A 481 5.51 6.29 14.84
N PRO A 482 5.18 5.86 16.08
CA PRO A 482 5.93 4.83 16.82
C PRO A 482 6.12 3.49 16.10
N ALA A 483 5.29 3.18 15.10
CA ALA A 483 5.36 1.93 14.34
C ALA A 483 6.61 1.79 13.44
N VAL A 484 7.26 2.90 13.06
CA VAL A 484 8.47 2.88 12.23
C VAL A 484 9.58 2.10 12.95
N SER A 485 10.31 1.21 12.27
CA SER A 485 11.29 0.35 12.96
C SER A 485 12.51 1.12 13.51
N GLY A 486 12.92 2.18 12.83
CA GLY A 486 14.09 2.98 13.24
C GLY A 486 14.30 4.22 12.38
N VAL A 487 15.06 5.17 12.94
CA VAL A 487 15.51 6.38 12.24
C VAL A 487 17.03 6.29 12.07
N VAL A 488 17.50 6.29 10.82
CA VAL A 488 18.91 6.18 10.46
C VAL A 488 19.39 7.47 9.81
N PHE A 489 20.09 8.31 10.55
CA PHE A 489 20.42 9.66 10.07
C PHE A 489 21.41 9.63 8.90
N LEU A 490 21.21 10.53 7.93
CA LEU A 490 22.24 10.88 6.96
C LEU A 490 23.19 11.91 7.57
N SER A 491 24.48 11.84 7.22
CA SER A 491 25.47 12.78 7.78
C SER A 491 25.39 14.17 7.16
N GLY A 492 24.89 14.28 5.93
CA GLY A 492 24.94 15.52 5.17
C GLY A 492 26.37 16.07 5.12
N GLY A 493 26.51 17.39 5.26
CA GLY A 493 27.80 18.11 5.26
C GLY A 493 28.65 18.00 6.53
N GLN A 494 28.19 17.29 7.56
CA GLN A 494 28.89 17.21 8.85
C GLN A 494 30.23 16.49 8.72
N SER A 495 31.19 16.85 9.57
CA SER A 495 32.42 16.06 9.74
C SER A 495 32.13 14.67 10.31
N GLU A 496 33.09 13.75 10.23
CA GLU A 496 32.94 12.40 10.81
C GLU A 496 32.70 12.49 12.33
N GLU A 497 33.43 13.37 13.01
CA GLU A 497 33.31 13.59 14.45
C GLU A 497 32.02 14.33 14.82
N GLU A 498 31.63 15.37 14.07
CA GLU A 498 30.40 16.12 14.32
C GLU A 498 29.16 15.24 14.18
N ALA A 499 29.11 14.40 13.14
CA ALA A 499 28.02 13.45 12.94
C ALA A 499 27.92 12.44 14.11
N THR A 500 29.08 11.96 14.60
CA THR A 500 29.15 11.04 15.75
C THR A 500 28.66 11.71 17.03
N GLN A 501 29.14 12.93 17.32
CA GLN A 501 28.78 13.68 18.52
C GLN A 501 27.30 14.05 18.56
N ASN A 502 26.72 14.45 17.43
CA ASN A 502 25.31 14.78 17.33
C ASN A 502 24.42 13.54 17.52
N LEU A 503 24.81 12.40 16.96
CA LEU A 503 24.12 11.12 17.17
C LEU A 503 24.17 10.68 18.64
N ASP A 504 25.33 10.81 19.28
CA ASP A 504 25.50 10.47 20.69
C ASP A 504 24.65 11.37 21.60
N ALA A 505 24.65 12.69 21.33
CA ALA A 505 23.84 13.64 22.07
C ALA A 505 22.34 13.30 22.00
N MET A 506 21.82 12.90 20.83
CA MET A 506 20.42 12.45 20.67
C MET A 506 20.10 11.21 21.51
N ASN A 507 21.02 10.24 21.54
CA ASN A 507 20.81 9.02 22.31
C ASN A 507 20.91 9.26 23.82
N LYS A 508 21.71 10.23 24.28
CA LYS A 508 21.81 10.66 25.68
C LYS A 508 20.61 11.45 26.22
N LEU A 509 19.76 12.03 25.36
CA LEU A 509 18.60 12.80 25.83
C LEU A 509 17.60 11.94 26.62
N GLU A 510 17.23 12.37 27.82
CA GLU A 510 16.25 11.69 28.68
C GLU A 510 14.80 12.03 28.29
N VAL A 511 14.42 11.66 27.06
CA VAL A 511 13.05 11.80 26.54
C VAL A 511 12.62 10.49 25.87
N LEU A 512 11.31 10.23 25.82
CA LEU A 512 10.80 9.03 25.17
C LEU A 512 11.17 9.05 23.67
N LYS A 513 11.83 7.99 23.21
CA LYS A 513 12.21 7.77 21.82
C LYS A 513 11.71 6.38 21.46
N PRO A 514 10.53 6.25 20.83
CA PRO A 514 9.93 4.93 20.57
C PRO A 514 10.62 4.18 19.41
N TRP A 515 11.67 4.75 18.83
CA TRP A 515 12.48 4.19 17.74
C TRP A 515 13.94 4.10 18.15
N THR A 516 14.68 3.18 17.53
CA THR A 516 16.15 3.25 17.53
C THR A 516 16.60 4.47 16.72
N LEU A 517 17.47 5.29 17.30
CA LEU A 517 18.16 6.38 16.61
C LEU A 517 19.58 5.93 16.25
N SER A 518 19.84 5.69 14.97
CA SER A 518 21.12 5.19 14.46
C SER A 518 21.58 5.98 13.22
N PHE A 519 22.57 5.48 12.50
CA PHE A 519 23.21 6.15 11.37
C PHE A 519 23.02 5.39 10.06
N SER A 520 22.93 6.13 8.95
CA SER A 520 23.12 5.65 7.58
C SER A 520 24.10 6.60 6.88
N PHE A 521 25.38 6.42 7.18
CA PHE A 521 26.44 7.37 6.81
C PHE A 521 27.24 6.92 5.60
N GLY A 522 27.53 7.88 4.71
CA GLY A 522 28.44 7.73 3.58
C GLY A 522 29.75 8.44 3.88
N ARG A 523 29.79 9.75 3.65
CA ARG A 523 30.99 10.58 3.89
C ARG A 523 31.52 10.47 5.31
N ALA A 524 30.65 10.55 6.31
CA ALA A 524 31.03 10.50 7.74
C ALA A 524 31.61 9.15 8.22
N LEU A 525 31.59 8.12 7.37
CA LEU A 525 32.23 6.82 7.64
C LEU A 525 33.43 6.53 6.74
N GLN A 526 33.59 7.24 5.63
CA GLN A 526 34.53 6.88 4.58
C GLN A 526 35.65 7.90 4.36
N GLN A 527 35.53 9.14 4.85
CA GLN A 527 36.46 10.21 4.47
C GLN A 527 37.89 9.93 4.96
N SER A 528 38.07 9.61 6.25
CA SER A 528 39.40 9.30 6.80
C SER A 528 39.97 8.01 6.21
N THR A 529 39.10 7.01 5.97
CA THR A 529 39.45 5.76 5.27
C THR A 529 40.02 6.03 3.88
N LEU A 530 39.37 6.89 3.11
CA LEU A 530 39.78 7.25 1.75
C LEU A 530 41.14 7.97 1.75
N LYS A 531 41.31 8.93 2.65
CA LYS A 531 42.58 9.66 2.85
C LYS A 531 43.71 8.76 3.31
N LYS A 532 43.42 7.72 4.09
CA LYS A 532 44.41 6.74 4.54
C LYS A 532 44.79 5.77 3.43
N TRP A 533 43.82 5.35 2.62
CA TRP A 533 44.01 4.38 1.55
C TRP A 533 44.84 4.94 0.38
N LEU A 534 44.48 6.13 -0.13
CA LEU A 534 45.14 6.76 -1.29
C LEU A 534 45.20 5.90 -2.56
N GLY A 535 44.33 4.88 -2.69
CA GLY A 535 44.36 3.95 -3.82
C GLY A 535 45.49 2.90 -3.76
N LYS A 536 46.23 2.82 -2.65
CA LYS A 536 47.44 1.99 -2.52
C LYS A 536 47.17 0.69 -1.79
N LYS A 537 47.63 -0.44 -2.33
CA LYS A 537 47.40 -1.78 -1.76
C LYS A 537 48.06 -1.94 -0.39
N GLU A 538 49.25 -1.37 -0.22
CA GLU A 538 50.00 -1.37 1.03
C GLU A 538 49.28 -0.63 2.18
N ASN A 539 48.33 0.26 1.87
CA ASN A 539 47.58 1.04 2.86
C ASN A 539 46.25 0.38 3.27
N VAL A 540 45.85 -0.75 2.67
CA VAL A 540 44.53 -1.36 2.89
C VAL A 540 44.30 -1.66 4.37
N ALA A 541 45.24 -2.35 5.03
CA ALA A 541 45.09 -2.70 6.45
C ALA A 541 44.96 -1.46 7.35
N ALA A 542 45.74 -0.41 7.07
CA ALA A 542 45.68 0.84 7.83
C ALA A 542 44.35 1.58 7.61
N ALA A 543 43.86 1.61 6.36
CA ALA A 543 42.58 2.21 6.03
C ALA A 543 41.39 1.43 6.65
N GLN A 544 41.44 0.09 6.64
CA GLN A 544 40.43 -0.75 7.31
C GLN A 544 40.41 -0.52 8.83
N ALA A 545 41.56 -0.36 9.47
CA ALA A 545 41.62 -0.01 10.88
C ALA A 545 40.99 1.37 11.17
N THR A 546 41.30 2.38 10.35
CA THR A 546 40.67 3.71 10.44
C THR A 546 39.15 3.63 10.25
N PHE A 547 38.69 2.84 9.28
CA PHE A 547 37.28 2.62 9.02
C PHE A 547 36.57 1.98 10.23
N LEU A 548 37.15 0.93 10.81
CA LEU A 548 36.61 0.24 11.96
C LEU A 548 36.49 1.15 13.18
N VAL A 549 37.46 2.06 13.39
CA VAL A 549 37.40 3.09 14.44
C VAL A 549 36.21 4.04 14.25
N ARG A 550 35.85 4.39 13.01
CA ARG A 550 34.65 5.19 12.72
C ARG A 550 33.36 4.38 12.90
N CYS A 551 33.32 3.12 12.47
CA CYS A 551 32.18 2.23 12.70
C CYS A 551 31.90 2.04 14.19
N LYS A 552 32.93 1.78 14.99
CA LYS A 552 32.82 1.62 16.45
C LYS A 552 32.34 2.91 17.13
N ALA A 553 32.91 4.06 16.78
CA ALA A 553 32.48 5.34 17.38
C ALA A 553 31.01 5.65 17.11
N ASN A 554 30.53 5.40 15.88
CA ASN A 554 29.12 5.60 15.53
C ASN A 554 28.21 4.55 16.20
N SER A 555 28.68 3.32 16.38
CA SER A 555 27.99 2.30 17.18
C SER A 555 27.81 2.74 18.64
N GLU A 556 28.87 3.22 19.28
CA GLU A 556 28.84 3.75 20.64
C GLU A 556 27.93 4.99 20.75
N ALA A 557 27.96 5.87 19.75
CA ALA A 557 27.06 7.02 19.66
C ALA A 557 25.58 6.62 19.52
N GLY A 558 25.30 5.56 18.75
CA GLY A 558 23.97 4.95 18.66
C GLY A 558 23.45 4.38 19.99
N LEU A 559 24.34 4.16 20.97
CA LEU A 559 24.01 3.73 22.33
C LEU A 559 24.10 4.86 23.37
N GLY A 560 24.47 6.08 22.96
CA GLY A 560 24.72 7.20 23.88
C GLY A 560 25.93 6.99 24.79
N LYS A 561 26.92 6.19 24.35
CA LYS A 561 28.10 5.79 25.13
C LYS A 561 29.41 6.32 24.54
N TYR A 562 29.35 7.19 23.53
CA TYR A 562 30.55 7.70 22.91
C TYR A 562 31.28 8.67 23.85
N THR A 563 32.60 8.48 23.98
CA THR A 563 33.47 9.25 24.88
C THR A 563 34.56 10.05 24.17
N GLY A 564 34.48 10.23 22.85
CA GLY A 564 35.49 10.97 22.09
C GLY A 564 36.73 10.16 21.68
N SER A 565 36.74 8.83 21.92
CA SER A 565 37.84 7.91 21.59
C SER A 565 38.18 7.86 20.09
N GLY A 566 37.32 8.45 19.27
CA GLY A 566 37.38 8.51 17.82
C GLY A 566 38.00 9.77 17.21
N ALA A 567 38.20 10.81 18.00
CA ALA A 567 38.57 12.15 17.52
C ALA A 567 40.05 12.30 17.15
N GLY A 568 40.87 11.25 17.32
CA GLY A 568 42.33 11.32 17.24
C GLY A 568 42.93 11.58 15.86
N ASP A 569 42.16 11.47 14.78
CA ASP A 569 42.62 11.77 13.42
C ASP A 569 42.11 13.15 12.99
N ALA A 570 43.02 14.07 12.64
CA ALA A 570 42.66 15.43 12.23
C ALA A 570 41.69 15.43 11.03
N ALA A 571 41.77 14.40 10.18
CA ALA A 571 40.86 14.19 9.06
C ALA A 571 39.39 13.99 9.48
N ALA A 572 39.13 13.46 10.67
CA ALA A 572 37.78 13.19 11.16
C ALA A 572 37.04 14.47 11.57
N SER A 573 37.77 15.54 11.88
CA SER A 573 37.19 16.84 12.29
C SER A 573 36.92 17.78 11.12
N GLU A 574 37.38 17.46 9.91
CA GLU A 574 37.21 18.32 8.73
C GLU A 574 35.75 18.34 8.23
N SER A 575 35.26 19.54 7.89
CA SER A 575 33.93 19.69 7.30
C SER A 575 33.82 18.93 5.97
N LEU A 576 32.70 18.21 5.79
CA LEU A 576 32.41 17.45 4.58
C LEU A 576 31.32 18.12 3.74
N TYR A 577 31.05 19.39 3.99
CA TYR A 577 30.07 20.18 3.26
C TYR A 577 30.60 20.58 1.89
N VAL A 578 29.74 20.43 0.89
CA VAL A 578 29.98 20.90 -0.48
C VAL A 578 28.72 21.64 -0.91
N LYS A 579 28.87 22.93 -1.24
CA LYS A 579 27.75 23.77 -1.67
C LYS A 579 27.08 23.19 -2.92
N GLY A 580 25.76 23.08 -2.91
CA GLY A 580 24.98 22.54 -4.04
C GLY A 580 25.33 21.09 -4.38
N TYR A 581 25.65 20.26 -3.38
CA TYR A 581 26.03 18.87 -3.60
C TYR A 581 24.92 18.05 -4.29
N LYS A 582 25.21 17.57 -5.51
CA LYS A 582 24.35 16.67 -6.30
C LYS A 582 25.03 15.29 -6.41
N TYR A 583 24.27 14.22 -6.13
CA TYR A 583 24.68 12.81 -6.20
C TYR A 583 24.74 12.26 -7.62
#